data_AF-A0A2V9UN91-F1
#
_entry.id   AF-A0A2V9UN91-F1
#
_cell.length_a   1.000
_cell.length_b   1.000
_cell.length_c   1.000
_cell.angle_alpha   90.00
_cell.angle_beta   90.00
_cell.angle_gamma   90.00
#
_symmetry.space_group_name_H-M   'P 1'
#
loop_
_entity.id
_entity.type
_entity.pdbx_description
1 polymer ?
#
loop_
_entity_poly.entity_id
_entity_poly.type
_entity_poly.pdbx_seq_one_letter_code
_entity_poly.pdbx_strand_id
1 'polypeptide(L)'
;MKVDSLTPEVDPEGRMQFRYKPEETPVTLAAKKTYLGRVYLDWARYPVTETEEVNDGPVAYVVRFRDQRYAYPGRDTRSTLGAIVLLDRNLQVVEERFGLRSGSGTAQR
;
A
#
# COMPACT_ATOMS: atom_id res chain seq x y z
N MET A 1 -22.41 -0.25 0.66
CA MET A 1 -22.76 1.08 1.19
C MET A 1 -24.00 1.53 0.44
N LYS A 2 -25.13 1.69 1.13
CA LYS A 2 -26.39 2.13 0.51
C LYS A 2 -26.50 3.62 0.80
N VAL A 3 -26.33 4.44 -0.24
CA VAL A 3 -26.48 5.89 -0.13
C VAL A 3 -27.95 6.22 -0.40
N ASP A 4 -28.58 6.98 0.50
CA ASP A 4 -29.89 7.56 0.23
C ASP A 4 -29.69 8.91 -0.47
N SER A 5 -30.16 9.04 -1.71
CA SER A 5 -30.02 10.29 -2.48
C SER A 5 -31.16 11.27 -2.22
N LEU A 6 -32.18 10.88 -1.46
CA LEU A 6 -33.34 11.72 -1.12
C LEU A 6 -33.08 12.57 0.14
N THR A 7 -32.06 12.22 0.91
CA THR A 7 -31.63 12.93 2.11
C THR A 7 -30.14 13.28 1.99
N PRO A 8 -29.65 14.37 2.63
CA PRO A 8 -28.24 14.72 2.59
C PRO A 8 -27.33 13.78 3.42
N GLU A 9 -27.88 12.66 3.91
CA GLU A 9 -27.18 11.69 4.74
C GLU A 9 -26.37 10.71 3.89
N VAL A 10 -25.05 10.78 4.01
CA VAL A 10 -24.12 10.03 3.17
C VAL A 10 -23.72 8.69 3.79
N ASP A 11 -23.96 8.49 5.08
CA ASP A 11 -23.72 7.24 5.79
C ASP A 11 -24.86 6.90 6.77
N PRO A 12 -26.08 6.66 6.25
CA PRO A 12 -27.25 6.42 7.11
C PRO A 12 -27.12 5.16 7.97
N GLU A 13 -26.24 4.23 7.59
CA GLU A 13 -25.97 3.00 8.32
C GLU A 13 -24.77 3.10 9.29
N GLY A 14 -24.07 4.24 9.34
CA GLY A 14 -22.92 4.45 10.22
C GLY A 14 -21.72 3.54 9.92
N ARG A 15 -21.51 3.15 8.66
CA ARG A 15 -20.47 2.21 8.20
C ARG A 15 -19.27 2.88 7.55
N MET A 16 -19.21 4.21 7.53
CA MET A 16 -18.10 4.98 6.98
C MET A 16 -16.80 4.66 7.73
N GLN A 17 -15.72 4.48 6.98
CA GLN A 17 -14.38 4.30 7.52
C GLN A 17 -13.51 5.49 7.12
N PHE A 18 -13.02 6.22 8.12
CA PHE A 18 -12.03 7.26 7.90
C PHE A 18 -10.64 6.62 7.76
N ARG A 19 -9.93 6.97 6.68
CA ARG A 19 -8.52 6.64 6.51
C ARG A 19 -7.75 7.92 6.28
N TYR A 20 -6.91 8.26 7.25
CA TYR A 20 -6.02 9.41 7.15
C TYR A 20 -4.80 9.04 6.33
N LYS A 21 -4.23 10.04 5.66
CA LYS A 21 -2.93 9.90 5.01
C LYS A 21 -1.89 9.61 6.11
N PRO A 22 -1.13 8.51 6.03
CA PRO A 22 -0.09 8.21 7.00
C PRO A 22 0.95 9.32 7.07
N GLU A 23 1.50 9.53 8.27
CA GLU A 23 2.60 10.46 8.49
C GLU A 23 3.84 10.05 7.71
N GLU A 24 4.66 11.03 7.33
CA GLU A 24 5.91 10.77 6.66
C GLU A 24 6.99 10.42 7.69
N THR A 25 7.48 9.18 7.63
CA THR A 25 8.53 8.65 8.50
C THR A 25 9.83 8.43 7.70
N PRO A 26 11.00 8.28 8.35
CA PRO A 26 12.25 7.92 7.68
C PRO A 26 12.12 6.67 6.79
N VAL A 27 11.33 5.68 7.24
CA VAL A 27 11.03 4.46 6.48
C VAL A 27 10.29 4.78 5.18
N THR A 28 9.23 5.59 5.26
CA THR A 28 8.49 6.00 4.05
C THR A 28 9.35 6.88 3.13
N LEU A 29 10.20 7.76 3.68
CA LEU A 29 11.12 8.59 2.91
C LEU A 29 12.15 7.76 2.16
N ALA A 30 12.74 6.75 2.81
CA ALA A 30 13.68 5.84 2.18
C ALA A 30 13.04 5.13 0.98
N ALA A 31 11.83 4.60 1.17
CA ALA A 31 11.08 3.95 0.09
C ALA A 31 10.70 4.91 -1.06
N LYS A 32 10.28 6.14 -0.76
CA LYS A 32 9.94 7.14 -1.80
C LYS A 32 11.17 7.57 -2.61
N LYS A 33 12.36 7.55 -2.01
CA LYS A 33 13.64 7.90 -2.65
C LYS A 33 14.20 6.79 -3.52
N THR A 34 13.62 5.60 -3.53
CA THR A 34 14.10 4.55 -4.45
C THR A 34 13.67 4.86 -5.89
N TYR A 35 14.25 4.12 -6.84
CA TYR A 35 13.85 4.30 -8.25
C TYR A 35 12.37 3.94 -8.45
N LEU A 36 11.93 2.79 -7.91
CA LEU A 36 10.53 2.39 -8.01
C LEU A 36 9.61 3.37 -7.26
N GLY A 37 10.03 3.87 -6.09
CA GLY A 37 9.27 4.87 -5.34
C GLY A 37 9.01 6.12 -6.17
N ARG A 38 10.05 6.70 -6.79
CA ARG A 38 9.91 7.85 -7.69
C ARG A 38 9.00 7.55 -8.88
N VAL A 39 9.27 6.46 -9.60
CA VAL A 39 8.47 6.07 -10.77
C VAL A 39 7.00 5.87 -10.39
N TYR A 40 6.70 5.23 -9.25
CA TYR A 40 5.32 5.04 -8.81
C TYR A 40 4.62 6.37 -8.54
N LEU A 41 5.31 7.29 -7.86
CA LEU A 41 4.75 8.58 -7.47
C LEU A 41 4.55 9.52 -8.65
N ASP A 42 5.33 9.39 -9.72
CA ASP A 42 5.20 10.21 -10.93
C ASP A 42 3.87 9.97 -11.66
N TRP A 43 3.32 8.75 -11.62
CA TRP A 43 2.06 8.42 -12.29
C TRP A 43 0.84 8.41 -11.35
N ALA A 44 1.04 8.22 -10.05
CA ALA A 44 -0.04 8.11 -9.08
C ALA A 44 -0.76 9.46 -8.87
N ARG A 45 -2.10 9.45 -8.85
CA ARG A 45 -2.91 10.66 -8.63
C ARG A 45 -3.25 10.87 -7.16
N TYR A 46 -3.56 9.79 -6.44
CA TYR A 46 -3.86 9.83 -5.01
C TYR A 46 -3.02 8.79 -4.25
N PRO A 47 -1.68 8.97 -4.20
CA PRO A 47 -0.79 7.99 -3.58
C PRO A 47 -0.95 7.94 -2.06
N VAL A 48 -1.04 6.72 -1.54
CA VAL A 48 -0.95 6.37 -0.13
C VAL A 48 0.24 5.44 0.05
N THR A 49 1.08 5.77 1.02
CA THR A 49 2.25 4.97 1.40
C THR A 49 2.02 4.45 2.82
N GLU A 50 1.97 3.13 2.96
CA GLU A 50 1.80 2.45 4.24
C GLU A 50 3.06 1.66 4.58
N THR A 51 3.36 1.56 5.87
CA THR A 51 4.51 0.83 6.38
C THR A 51 4.04 -0.25 7.34
N GLU A 52 4.65 -1.42 7.24
CA GLU A 52 4.44 -2.56 8.14
C GLU A 52 5.81 -3.03 8.63
N GLU A 53 5.98 -3.18 9.95
CA GLU A 53 7.18 -3.78 10.55
C GLU A 53 7.00 -5.29 10.60
N VAL A 54 7.93 -6.04 10.01
CA VAL A 54 7.80 -7.51 9.88
C VAL A 54 8.90 -8.30 10.57
N ASN A 55 10.05 -7.70 10.86
CA ASN A 55 11.20 -8.35 11.51
C ASN A 55 11.49 -9.78 10.97
N ASP A 56 11.47 -9.96 9.64
CA ASP A 56 11.61 -11.24 8.96
C ASP A 56 12.98 -11.32 8.25
N GLY A 57 13.93 -12.00 8.89
CA GLY A 57 15.29 -12.16 8.37
C GLY A 57 15.95 -10.82 8.02
N PRO A 58 16.37 -10.60 6.76
CA PRO A 58 16.97 -9.34 6.34
C PRO A 58 15.97 -8.18 6.21
N VAL A 59 14.66 -8.44 6.24
CA VAL A 59 13.61 -7.43 6.04
C VAL A 59 13.10 -6.95 7.40
N ALA A 60 13.25 -5.66 7.67
CA ALA A 60 12.67 -5.01 8.85
C ALA A 60 11.31 -4.36 8.53
N TYR A 61 11.20 -3.76 7.34
CA TYR A 61 10.03 -2.99 6.93
C TYR A 61 9.51 -3.39 5.56
N VAL A 62 8.18 -3.45 5.44
CA VAL A 62 7.47 -3.53 4.16
C VAL A 62 6.78 -2.21 3.93
N VAL A 63 7.19 -1.49 2.88
CA VAL A 63 6.52 -0.25 2.46
C VAL A 63 5.67 -0.52 1.23
N ARG A 64 4.40 -0.16 1.29
CA ARG A 64 3.41 -0.38 0.23
C ARG A 64 2.94 0.94 -0.34
N PHE A 65 3.00 1.05 -1.65
CA PHE A 65 2.43 2.15 -2.41
C PHE A 65 1.12 1.72 -3.04
N ARG A 66 0.07 2.53 -2.84
CA ARG A 66 -1.25 2.34 -3.44
C ARG A 66 -1.77 3.66 -3.98
N ASP A 67 -2.56 3.62 -5.04
CA ASP A 67 -3.31 4.78 -5.52
C ASP A 67 -4.78 4.59 -5.14
N GLN A 68 -5.35 5.58 -4.44
CA GLN A 68 -6.73 5.53 -3.96
C GLN A 68 -7.77 5.48 -5.08
N ARG A 69 -7.41 5.81 -6.33
CA ARG A 69 -8.27 5.54 -7.50
C ARG A 69 -8.68 4.07 -7.63
N TYR A 70 -7.84 3.16 -7.14
CA TYR A 70 -8.06 1.72 -7.21
C TYR A 70 -8.26 1.09 -5.84
N ALA A 71 -8.43 1.91 -4.79
CA ALA A 71 -8.89 1.43 -3.51
C ALA A 71 -10.38 1.11 -3.64
N TYR A 72 -10.74 -0.16 -3.47
CA TYR A 72 -12.13 -0.61 -3.42
C TYR A 72 -12.44 -1.05 -1.98
N PRO A 73 -12.92 -0.15 -1.10
CA PRO A 73 -13.29 -0.52 0.26
C PRO A 73 -14.28 -1.69 0.28
N GLY A 74 -14.02 -2.69 1.13
CA GLY A 74 -14.85 -3.88 1.24
C GLY A 74 -14.62 -4.96 0.17
N ARG A 75 -13.73 -4.72 -0.81
CA ARG A 75 -13.26 -5.76 -1.73
C ARG A 75 -11.80 -6.06 -1.41
N ASP A 76 -11.54 -7.23 -0.83
CA ASP A 76 -10.20 -7.68 -0.50
C ASP A 76 -9.48 -8.18 -1.78
N THR A 77 -9.34 -7.29 -2.75
CA THR A 77 -8.61 -7.59 -3.98
C THR A 77 -7.14 -7.41 -3.69
N ARG A 78 -6.37 -8.46 -3.91
CA ARG A 78 -4.92 -8.38 -4.05
C ARG A 78 -4.60 -7.28 -5.09
N SER A 79 -4.11 -6.12 -4.64
CA SER A 79 -3.94 -4.96 -5.50
C SER A 79 -2.76 -5.17 -6.46
N THR A 80 -3.05 -5.27 -7.76
CA THR A 80 -2.05 -5.41 -8.82
C THR A 80 -1.43 -4.07 -9.22
N LEU A 81 -2.10 -2.95 -8.94
CA LEU A 81 -1.68 -1.58 -9.28
C LEU A 81 -0.99 -0.87 -8.10
N GLY A 82 -0.19 -1.64 -7.35
CA GLY A 82 0.60 -1.17 -6.23
C GLY A 82 2.09 -1.39 -6.46
N ALA A 83 2.87 -0.90 -5.51
CA ALA A 83 4.31 -1.16 -5.44
C ALA A 83 4.70 -1.55 -4.01
N ILE A 84 5.78 -2.30 -3.89
CA ILE A 84 6.34 -2.71 -2.60
C ILE A 84 7.84 -2.43 -2.62
N VAL A 85 8.32 -1.83 -1.54
CA VAL A 85 9.75 -1.69 -1.23
C VAL A 85 10.00 -2.38 0.11
N LEU A 86 10.92 -3.33 0.12
CA LEU A 86 11.38 -4.02 1.32
C LEU A 86 12.66 -3.34 1.81
N LEU A 87 12.71 -2.99 3.09
CA LEU A 87 13.86 -2.32 3.69
C LEU A 87 14.41 -3.14 4.86
N ASP A 88 15.73 -3.08 5.03
CA ASP A 88 16.40 -3.61 6.23
C ASP A 88 16.31 -2.62 7.41
N ARG A 89 16.94 -2.96 8.55
CA ARG A 89 16.96 -2.10 9.75
C ARG A 89 17.70 -0.78 9.54
N ASN A 90 18.58 -0.71 8.55
CA ASN A 90 19.37 0.47 8.19
C ASN A 90 18.69 1.29 7.07
N LEU A 91 17.43 0.98 6.76
CA LEU A 91 16.63 1.59 5.70
C LEU A 91 17.26 1.41 4.29
N GLN A 92 18.10 0.38 4.12
CA GLN A 92 18.62 -0.01 2.82
C GLN A 92 17.63 -0.93 2.11
N VAL A 93 17.59 -0.82 0.80
CA VAL A 93 16.67 -1.60 -0.04
C VAL A 93 17.11 -3.06 -0.10
N VAL A 94 16.20 -3.95 0.28
CA VAL A 94 16.34 -5.41 0.12
C VAL A 94 15.70 -5.86 -1.20
N GLU A 95 14.52 -5.33 -1.53
CA GLU A 95 13.78 -5.68 -2.75
C GLU A 95 12.84 -4.54 -3.16
N GLU A 96 12.63 -4.35 -4.47
CA GLU A 96 11.63 -3.45 -5.05
C GLU A 96 10.77 -4.22 -6.07
N ARG A 97 9.45 -4.05 -6.03
CA ARG A 97 8.55 -4.69 -7.00
C ARG A 97 7.25 -3.93 -7.24
N PHE A 98 6.75 -4.02 -8.47
CA PHE A 98 5.38 -3.63 -8.83
C PHE A 98 4.45 -4.85 -8.73
N GLY A 99 3.20 -4.61 -8.33
CA GLY A 99 2.15 -5.62 -8.25
C GLY A 99 2.40 -6.70 -7.19
N LEU A 100 1.78 -7.87 -7.38
CA LEU A 100 1.91 -9.01 -6.47
C LEU A 100 3.05 -9.94 -6.91
N ARG A 101 3.76 -10.49 -5.93
CA ARG A 101 4.48 -11.74 -6.13
C ARG A 101 3.45 -12.87 -6.14
N SER A 102 3.46 -13.71 -7.18
CA SER A 102 2.90 -15.06 -7.12
C SER A 102 3.57 -15.79 -5.96
N GLY A 103 2.81 -16.63 -5.24
CA GLY A 103 3.30 -17.42 -4.12
C GLY A 103 4.56 -18.20 -4.47
N SER A 104 5.36 -18.50 -3.44
CA SER A 104 6.44 -19.47 -3.50
C SER A 104 5.92 -20.75 -4.17
N GLY A 105 6.34 -20.99 -5.41
CA GLY A 105 6.13 -22.27 -6.06
C GLY A 105 6.97 -23.33 -5.37
N THR A 106 6.40 -24.00 -4.37
CA THR A 106 6.90 -25.31 -3.97
C THR A 106 6.43 -26.29 -5.04
N ALA A 107 7.29 -26.56 -6.02
CA ALA A 107 7.17 -27.78 -6.80
C ALA A 107 7.42 -28.96 -5.84
N GLN A 108 6.35 -29.63 -5.42
CA GLN A 108 6.45 -30.98 -4.89
C GLN A 108 6.14 -31.95 -6.03
N ARG A 109 7.16 -32.77 -6.32
CA ARG A 109 7.09 -33.98 -7.14
C ARG A 109 6.19 -35.02 -6.49
#